data_AF-A0A563ET88-F1
#
_entry.id   AF-A0A563ET88-F1
#
_cell.length_a   1.000
_cell.length_b   1.000
_cell.length_c   1.000
_cell.angle_alpha   90.00
_cell.angle_beta   90.00
_cell.angle_gamma   90.00
#
_symmetry.space_group_name_H-M   'P 1'
#
loop_
_entity.id
_entity.type
_entity.pdbx_description
1 polymer ?
#
loop_
_entity_poly.entity_id
_entity_poly.type
_entity_poly.pdbx_seq_one_letter_code
_entity_poly.pdbx_strand_id
1 'polypeptide(L)'
;MDQALDALRDRLAEIVASPPENSEDLVETLAGLAKLSNQWSEAIQALRAPTRRLVGPAAAASVSVAARRAEESFIELEITLGDALAAQPRVIRQP
;
A
#
# COMPACT_ATOMS: atom_id res chain seq x y z
N MET A 1 -5.55 2.38 22.92
CA MET A 1 -4.88 3.04 21.78
C MET A 1 -4.31 1.92 20.95
N ASP A 2 -4.64 1.85 19.66
CA ASP A 2 -4.18 0.77 18.79
C ASP A 2 -2.78 1.13 18.30
N GLN A 3 -1.77 0.65 19.04
CA GLN A 3 -0.36 0.97 18.82
C GLN A 3 0.10 0.68 17.39
N ALA A 4 -0.51 -0.29 16.70
CA ALA A 4 -0.19 -0.62 15.32
C ALA A 4 -0.69 0.45 14.33
N LEU A 5 -1.89 1.00 14.57
CA LEU A 5 -2.42 2.08 13.75
C LEU A 5 -1.68 3.41 13.98
N ASP A 6 -1.26 3.67 15.22
CA ASP A 6 -0.41 4.82 15.52
C ASP A 6 0.96 4.69 14.83
N ALA A 7 1.60 3.52 14.91
CA ALA A 7 2.86 3.26 14.22
C ALA A 7 2.74 3.40 12.69
N LEU A 8 1.64 2.92 12.10
CA LEU A 8 1.38 3.10 10.67
C LEU A 8 1.19 4.58 10.32
N ARG A 9 0.40 5.33 11.10
CA ARG A 9 0.21 6.77 10.89
C ARG A 9 1.54 7.51 10.94
N ASP A 10 2.35 7.22 11.95
CA ASP A 10 3.63 7.89 12.16
C ASP A 10 4.59 7.56 11.01
N ARG A 11 4.64 6.30 10.55
CA ARG A 11 5.43 5.91 9.37
C ARG A 11 4.99 6.61 8.09
N LEU A 12 3.68 6.76 7.86
CA LEU A 12 3.17 7.50 6.70
C LEU A 12 3.53 8.99 6.78
N ALA A 13 3.48 9.57 7.98
CA ALA A 13 3.89 10.96 8.20
C ALA A 13 5.38 11.17 7.93
N GLU A 14 6.24 10.21 8.34
CA GLU A 14 7.67 10.23 8.03
C GLU A 14 7.94 10.25 6.53
N ILE A 15 7.27 9.39 5.74
CA ILE A 15 7.45 9.32 4.28
C ILE A 15 7.11 10.67 3.62
N VAL A 16 6.06 11.34 4.10
CA VAL A 16 5.65 12.65 3.58
C VAL A 16 6.64 13.75 3.99
N ALA A 17 7.10 13.72 5.25
CA ALA A 17 8.00 14.73 5.79
C ALA A 17 9.45 14.58 5.27
N SER A 18 9.86 13.36 4.94
CA SER A 18 11.21 13.03 4.48
C SER A 18 11.12 11.97 3.39
N PRO A 19 10.77 12.37 2.14
CA PRO A 19 10.73 11.45 1.01
C PRO A 19 12.10 10.80 0.75
N PRO A 20 12.14 9.57 0.21
CA PRO A 20 13.40 8.90 -0.13
C PRO A 20 14.30 9.73 -1.06
N GLU A 21 15.57 9.88 -0.71
CA GLU A 21 16.53 10.66 -1.50
C GLU A 21 17.41 9.80 -2.43
N ASN A 22 17.36 8.48 -2.28
CA ASN A 22 18.11 7.53 -3.08
C ASN A 22 17.27 6.31 -3.50
N SER A 23 17.79 5.54 -4.46
CA SER A 23 17.07 4.42 -5.06
C SER A 23 16.87 3.23 -4.12
N GLU A 24 17.73 3.05 -3.12
CA GLU A 24 17.59 1.97 -2.13
C GLU A 24 16.42 2.26 -1.19
N ASP A 25 16.41 3.45 -0.60
CA ASP A 25 15.34 3.93 0.28
C ASP A 25 13.99 4.00 -0.44
N LEU A 26 14.00 4.37 -1.73
CA LEU A 26 12.79 4.40 -2.55
C LEU A 26 12.21 3.00 -2.73
N VAL A 27 13.05 2.01 -3.05
CA VAL A 27 12.62 0.61 -3.21
C VAL A 27 12.08 0.04 -1.89
N GLU A 28 12.75 0.31 -0.77
CA GLU A 28 12.25 -0.12 0.54
C GLU A 28 10.89 0.52 0.85
N THR A 29 10.75 1.82 0.60
CA THR A 29 9.50 2.56 0.84
C THR A 29 8.37 2.03 -0.04
N LEU A 30 8.61 1.81 -1.33
CA LEU A 30 7.63 1.26 -2.27
C LEU A 30 7.18 -0.14 -1.86
N ALA A 31 8.13 -1.03 -1.49
CA ALA A 31 7.81 -2.37 -1.02
C ALA A 31 6.94 -2.36 0.26
N GLY A 32 7.26 -1.45 1.20
CA GLY A 32 6.45 -1.24 2.39
C GLY A 32 5.03 -0.79 2.07
N LEU A 33 4.88 0.22 1.20
CA LEU A 33 3.59 0.77 0.79
C LEU A 33 2.75 -0.23 -0.02
N ALA A 34 3.36 -1.04 -0.87
CA ALA A 34 2.67 -2.08 -1.63
C ALA A 34 2.06 -3.13 -0.68
N LYS A 35 2.87 -3.63 0.26
CA LYS A 35 2.38 -4.56 1.31
C LYS A 35 1.22 -3.97 2.12
N LEU A 36 1.34 -2.71 2.53
CA LEU A 36 0.29 -2.01 3.27
C LEU A 36 -0.99 -1.83 2.43
N SER A 37 -0.85 -1.50 1.15
CA SER A 37 -1.99 -1.33 0.23
C SER A 37 -2.74 -2.64 0.00
N ASN A 38 -2.03 -3.77 -0.11
CA ASN A 38 -2.67 -5.09 -0.17
C ASN A 38 -3.48 -5.39 1.11
N GLN A 39 -2.86 -5.21 2.28
CA GLN A 39 -3.53 -5.42 3.58
C GLN A 39 -4.74 -4.50 3.76
N TRP A 40 -4.64 -3.26 3.29
CA TRP A 40 -5.73 -2.29 3.32
C TRP A 40 -6.90 -2.72 2.42
N SER A 41 -6.62 -3.21 1.21
CA SER A 41 -7.63 -3.77 0.32
C SER A 41 -8.37 -4.94 0.97
N GLU A 42 -7.63 -5.89 1.55
CA GLU A 42 -8.21 -7.04 2.26
C GLU A 42 -9.09 -6.59 3.45
N ALA A 43 -8.62 -5.61 4.23
CA ALA A 43 -9.36 -5.06 5.36
C ALA A 43 -10.68 -4.40 4.91
N ILE A 44 -10.66 -3.57 3.86
CA ILE A 44 -11.88 -2.95 3.32
C ILE A 44 -12.82 -4.03 2.77
N GLN A 45 -12.30 -5.01 2.04
CA GLN A 45 -13.10 -6.08 1.45
C GLN A 45 -13.82 -6.91 2.53
N ALA A 46 -13.17 -7.17 3.67
CA ALA A 46 -13.77 -7.85 4.81
C ALA A 46 -14.99 -7.09 5.39
N LEU A 47 -15.04 -5.77 5.26
CA LEU A 47 -16.16 -4.93 5.72
C LEU A 47 -17.39 -5.03 4.81
N ARG A 48 -17.28 -5.56 3.59
CA ARG A 48 -18.40 -5.60 2.62
C ARG A 48 -19.60 -6.39 3.15
N ALA A 49 -19.38 -7.59 3.66
CA ALA A 49 -20.47 -8.45 4.15
C ALA A 49 -21.14 -7.90 5.43
N PRO A 50 -20.39 -7.44 6.46
CA PRO A 50 -20.96 -6.71 7.58
C PRO A 50 -21.74 -5.46 7.15
N THR A 51 -21.19 -4.65 6.24
CA THR A 51 -21.85 -3.44 5.74
C THR A 51 -23.17 -3.77 5.05
N ARG A 52 -23.21 -4.83 4.24
CA ARG A 52 -24.44 -5.30 3.61
C ARG A 52 -25.50 -5.68 4.64
N ARG A 53 -25.09 -6.40 5.70
CA ARG A 53 -25.98 -6.90 6.75
C ARG A 53 -26.50 -5.79 7.67
N LEU A 54 -25.67 -4.79 7.98
CA LEU A 54 -25.97 -3.77 8.99
C LEU A 54 -26.52 -2.47 8.39
N VAL A 55 -26.11 -2.11 7.18
CA VAL A 55 -26.43 -0.82 6.55
C VAL A 55 -27.22 -1.00 5.27
N GLY A 56 -26.92 -2.04 4.50
CA GLY A 56 -27.67 -2.42 3.31
C GLY A 56 -26.83 -2.51 2.03
N PRO A 57 -27.47 -2.88 0.90
CA PRO A 57 -26.77 -3.22 -0.33
C PRO A 57 -26.02 -2.04 -0.97
N ALA A 58 -26.55 -0.82 -0.89
CA ALA A 58 -25.92 0.36 -1.48
C ALA A 58 -24.60 0.70 -0.79
N ALA A 59 -24.57 0.73 0.55
CA ALA A 59 -23.35 0.96 1.31
C ALA A 59 -22.30 -0.14 1.06
N ALA A 60 -22.73 -1.40 0.96
CA ALA A 60 -21.82 -2.50 0.62
C ALA A 60 -21.20 -2.36 -0.78
N ALA A 61 -21.94 -1.80 -1.74
CA ALA A 61 -21.40 -1.50 -3.07
C ALA A 61 -20.32 -0.42 -2.99
N SER A 62 -20.50 0.63 -2.17
CA SER A 62 -19.47 1.64 -1.93
C SER A 62 -18.20 1.03 -1.31
N VAL A 63 -18.34 0.10 -0.37
CA VAL A 63 -17.20 -0.64 0.21
C VAL A 63 -16.47 -1.46 -0.85
N SER A 64 -17.20 -2.15 -1.74
CA SER A 64 -16.59 -2.86 -2.87
C SER A 64 -15.79 -1.95 -3.80
N VAL A 65 -16.28 -0.73 -4.07
CA VAL A 65 -15.53 0.26 -4.86
C VAL A 65 -14.28 0.71 -4.14
N ALA A 66 -14.36 0.94 -2.82
CA ALA A 66 -13.20 1.32 -2.02
C ALA A 66 -12.12 0.22 -2.00
N ALA A 67 -12.51 -1.04 -1.80
CA ALA A 67 -11.59 -2.19 -1.85
C ALA A 67 -10.91 -2.29 -3.21
N ARG A 68 -11.68 -2.18 -4.30
CA ARG A 68 -11.12 -2.21 -5.66
C ARG A 68 -10.09 -1.10 -5.90
N ARG A 69 -10.35 0.13 -5.44
CA ARG A 69 -9.39 1.23 -5.59
C ARG A 69 -8.11 1.01 -4.77
N ALA A 70 -8.23 0.38 -3.60
CA ALA A 70 -7.07 -0.01 -2.80
C ALA A 70 -6.24 -1.11 -3.50
N GLU A 71 -6.91 -2.10 -4.11
CA GLU A 71 -6.26 -3.12 -4.95
C GLU A 71 -5.57 -2.51 -6.18
N GLU A 72 -6.23 -1.60 -6.90
CA GLU A 72 -5.64 -0.86 -8.02
C GLU A 72 -4.39 -0.08 -7.57
N SER A 73 -4.45 0.59 -6.41
CA SER A 73 -3.27 1.28 -5.84
C SER A 73 -2.12 0.32 -5.52
N PHE A 74 -2.42 -0.86 -4.98
CA PHE A 74 -1.42 -1.91 -4.73
C PHE A 74 -0.74 -2.37 -6.03
N ILE A 75 -1.51 -2.65 -7.08
CA ILE A 75 -0.98 -3.11 -8.36
C ILE A 75 -0.01 -2.08 -8.96
N GLU A 76 -0.40 -0.80 -8.96
CA GLU A 76 0.46 0.27 -9.50
C GLU A 76 1.74 0.45 -8.68
N LEU A 77 1.69 0.25 -7.36
CA LEU A 77 2.88 0.27 -6.49
C LEU A 77 3.82 -0.91 -6.78
N GLU A 78 3.29 -2.10 -7.03
CA GLU A 78 4.10 -3.27 -7.42
C GLU A 78 4.77 -3.08 -8.79
N ILE A 79 4.04 -2.49 -9.75
CA ILE A 79 4.61 -2.14 -11.06
C ILE A 79 5.76 -1.14 -10.88
N THR A 80 5.51 -0.08 -10.12
CA THR A 80 6.51 0.96 -9.84
C THR A 80 7.73 0.39 -9.11
N LEU A 81 7.52 -0.53 -8.17
CA LEU A 81 8.59 -1.25 -7.47
C LEU A 81 9.43 -2.08 -8.45
N GLY A 82 8.78 -2.80 -9.37
CA GLY A 82 9.46 -3.55 -10.43
C GLY A 82 10.34 -2.66 -11.31
N ASP A 83 9.82 -1.51 -11.73
CA ASP A 83 10.56 -0.53 -12.52
C ASP A 83 11.74 0.06 -11.73
N ALA A 84 11.53 0.40 -10.46
CA ALA A 84 12.58 0.92 -9.58
C ALA A 84 13.72 -0.10 -9.36
N LEU A 85 13.37 -1.36 -9.14
CA LEU A 85 14.34 -2.47 -9.03
C LEU A 85 15.11 -2.68 -10.34
N ALA A 86 14.45 -2.57 -11.48
CA ALA A 86 15.10 -2.71 -12.79
C ALA A 86 16.05 -1.54 -13.11
N ALA A 87 15.77 -0.35 -12.59
CA ALA A 87 16.59 0.85 -12.75
C ALA A 87 17.82 0.91 -11.82
N GLN A 88 17.89 0.06 -10.79
CA GLN A 88 19.05 0.04 -9.89
C GLN A 88 20.33 -0.31 -10.68
N PRO A 89 21.45 0.41 -10.46
CA PRO A 89 22.69 0.11 -11.14
C PRO A 89 23.09 -1.34 -10.86
N ARG A 90 23.20 -2.16 -11.91
CA ARG A 90 23.86 -3.46 -11.78
C ARG A 90 25.28 -3.18 -11.30
N VAL A 91 25.58 -3.49 -10.04
CA VAL A 91 26.95 -3.55 -9.57
C VAL A 91 27.64 -4.61 -10.44
N ILE A 92 28.40 -4.14 -11.43
CA ILE A 92 29.23 -5.00 -12.25
C ILE A 92 30.24 -5.61 -11.27
N ARG A 93 30.02 -6.87 -10.87
CA ARG A 93 31.05 -7.66 -10.20
C ARG A 93 32.20 -7.77 -11.19
N GLN A 94 33.28 -7.04 -10.92
CA GLN A 94 34.54 -7.27 -11.63
C GLN A 94 35.06 -8.68 -11.29
N PRO A 95 35.66 -9.37 -12.28
CA PRO A 95 36.10 -10.77 -12.16
C PRO A 95 37.24 -10.98 -11.15
#